data_AF-F4RQL2-F1
#
_entry.id   AF-F4RQL2-F1
#
_cell.length_a   1.000
_cell.length_b   1.000
_cell.length_c   1.000
_cell.angle_alpha   90.00
_cell.angle_beta   90.00
_cell.angle_gamma   90.00
#
_symmetry.space_group_name_H-M   'P 1'
#
loop_
_entity.id
_entity.type
_entity.pdbx_description
1 polymer ?
#
loop_
_entity_poly.entity_id
_entity_poly.type
_entity_poly.pdbx_seq_one_letter_code
_entity_poly.pdbx_strand_id
1 'polypeptide(L)'
;MANNKKTGLTKTMSSNIPRAKINPVKVVLPPVVRRHPASLLPKDMHDPALLQLIRQPVSQAMISYIAKVAVGVIQCQSGPNDPMLSPPSTPNTSDDDESDDDEYEEKREPRHGTIAQIPEPVLQQEVILDLPSLETFIQLVVEKSHVQAPTLLCTIVYLQRLRAKLPRIAKVFE
;
A
#
# COMPACT_ATOMS: atom_id res chain seq x y z
N MET A 1 -107.82 -28.88 -4.15
CA MET A 1 -106.64 -28.96 -3.25
C MET A 1 -106.02 -27.57 -3.22
N ALA A 2 -106.45 -26.71 -2.29
CA ALA A 2 -105.82 -26.43 -0.98
C ALA A 2 -104.45 -25.74 -1.15
N ASN A 3 -104.42 -24.40 -0.98
CA ASN A 3 -103.91 -23.68 0.21
C ASN A 3 -102.36 -23.70 0.25
N ASN A 4 -101.62 -22.60 0.45
CA ASN A 4 -101.82 -21.57 1.46
C ASN A 4 -100.91 -20.35 1.19
N LYS A 5 -101.41 -19.15 1.49
CA LYS A 5 -100.65 -17.89 1.64
C LYS A 5 -100.30 -17.71 3.13
N LYS A 6 -99.10 -17.18 3.44
CA LYS A 6 -98.75 -16.20 4.51
C LYS A 6 -97.24 -16.28 4.82
N THR A 7 -96.44 -15.31 4.37
CA THR A 7 -95.95 -14.11 5.10
C THR A 7 -95.05 -14.40 6.31
N GLY A 8 -93.82 -13.89 6.26
CA GLY A 8 -93.21 -13.22 7.40
C GLY A 8 -91.87 -13.74 7.91
N LEU A 9 -90.89 -12.82 7.92
CA LEU A 9 -89.85 -12.64 8.94
C LEU A 9 -88.56 -13.47 8.82
N THR A 10 -87.62 -12.93 8.04
CA THR A 10 -86.19 -13.21 8.17
C THR A 10 -85.67 -12.58 9.48
N LYS A 11 -85.38 -13.40 10.49
CA LYS A 11 -84.62 -12.97 11.67
C LYS A 11 -83.26 -13.66 11.63
N THR A 12 -82.27 -12.96 11.08
CA THR A 12 -80.87 -13.38 11.12
C THR A 12 -80.38 -13.27 12.57
N MET A 13 -80.22 -14.42 13.23
CA MET A 13 -79.52 -14.51 14.51
C MET A 13 -78.03 -14.30 14.23
N SER A 14 -77.58 -13.04 14.31
CA SER A 14 -76.17 -12.69 14.27
C SER A 14 -75.54 -13.07 15.61
N SER A 15 -74.82 -14.18 15.64
CA SER A 15 -74.01 -14.58 16.78
C SER A 15 -72.83 -13.60 16.93
N ASN A 16 -72.99 -12.62 17.82
CA ASN A 16 -71.90 -11.74 18.22
C ASN A 16 -70.90 -12.54 19.08
N ILE A 17 -69.88 -13.10 18.45
CA ILE A 17 -68.68 -13.60 19.13
C ILE A 17 -67.88 -12.36 19.57
N PRO A 18 -67.63 -12.12 20.86
CA PRO A 18 -66.81 -11.00 21.29
C PRO A 18 -65.37 -11.22 20.83
N ARG A 19 -64.97 -10.46 19.82
CA ARG A 19 -63.58 -10.42 19.33
C ARG A 19 -62.73 -9.79 20.43
N ALA A 20 -61.96 -10.60 21.14
CA ALA A 20 -61.00 -10.12 22.12
C ALA A 20 -60.07 -9.09 21.44
N LYS A 21 -60.05 -7.86 21.96
CA LYS A 21 -59.12 -6.82 21.53
C LYS A 21 -57.72 -7.24 21.97
N ILE A 22 -56.99 -7.91 21.09
CA ILE A 22 -55.56 -8.17 21.27
C ILE A 22 -54.89 -6.80 21.18
N ASN A 23 -54.46 -6.26 22.32
CA ASN A 23 -53.60 -5.07 22.33
C ASN A 23 -52.33 -5.42 21.53
N PRO A 24 -51.89 -4.56 20.59
CA PRO A 24 -50.66 -4.82 19.87
C PRO A 24 -49.52 -4.88 20.89
N VAL A 25 -48.96 -6.07 21.09
CA VAL A 25 -47.74 -6.24 21.86
C VAL A 25 -46.67 -5.44 21.13
N LYS A 26 -46.23 -4.34 21.72
CA LYS A 26 -45.12 -3.54 21.22
C LYS A 26 -43.86 -4.38 21.40
N VAL A 27 -43.52 -5.17 20.39
CA VAL A 27 -42.27 -5.92 20.34
C VAL A 27 -41.15 -4.89 20.28
N VAL A 28 -40.60 -4.53 21.44
CA VAL A 28 -39.36 -3.75 21.52
C VAL A 28 -38.24 -4.71 21.17
N LEU A 29 -37.90 -4.75 19.88
CA LEU A 29 -36.69 -5.44 19.44
C LEU A 29 -35.49 -4.80 20.19
N PRO A 30 -34.57 -5.61 20.73
CA PRO A 30 -33.34 -5.06 21.30
C PRO A 30 -32.65 -4.19 20.23
N PRO A 31 -32.05 -3.05 20.61
CA PRO A 31 -31.36 -2.21 19.65
C PRO A 31 -30.33 -3.06 18.90
N VAL A 32 -30.49 -3.16 17.58
CA VAL A 32 -29.54 -3.87 16.72
C VAL A 32 -28.21 -3.12 16.81
N VAL A 33 -27.29 -3.62 17.63
CA VAL A 33 -25.97 -3.02 17.80
C VAL A 33 -25.20 -3.19 16.50
N ARG A 34 -25.12 -2.10 15.71
CA ARG A 34 -24.41 -2.09 14.43
C ARG A 34 -22.91 -2.26 14.69
N ARG A 35 -22.38 -3.42 14.33
CA ARG A 35 -20.94 -3.70 14.41
C ARG A 35 -20.17 -3.07 13.26
N HIS A 36 -18.90 -2.80 13.48
CA HIS A 36 -17.98 -2.37 12.43
C HIS A 36 -17.44 -3.61 11.69
N PRO A 37 -17.46 -3.65 10.35
CA PRO A 37 -17.18 -4.87 9.59
C PRO A 37 -15.73 -5.37 9.75
N ALA A 38 -14.75 -4.47 9.94
CA ALA A 38 -13.35 -4.86 10.04
C ALA A 38 -12.92 -5.34 11.44
N SER A 39 -13.59 -4.88 12.49
CA SER A 39 -13.22 -5.17 13.89
C SER A 39 -14.21 -6.09 14.60
N LEU A 40 -15.41 -6.26 14.03
CA LEU A 40 -16.56 -6.98 14.63
C LEU A 40 -17.00 -6.43 16.00
N LEU A 41 -16.48 -5.29 16.42
CA LEU A 41 -16.89 -4.59 17.63
C LEU A 41 -18.08 -3.67 17.33
N PRO A 42 -18.94 -3.38 18.32
CA PRO A 42 -19.89 -2.27 18.25
C PRO A 42 -19.20 -0.99 17.77
N LYS A 43 -19.81 -0.25 16.84
CA LYS A 43 -19.24 1.01 16.34
C LYS A 43 -18.95 2.01 17.46
N ASP A 44 -19.77 2.00 18.51
CA ASP A 44 -19.67 2.91 19.66
C ASP A 44 -18.47 2.61 20.57
N MET A 45 -17.83 1.44 20.40
CA MET A 45 -16.60 1.08 21.13
C MET A 45 -15.32 1.56 20.42
N HIS A 46 -15.43 2.10 19.21
CA HIS A 46 -14.30 2.70 18.51
C HIS A 46 -14.18 4.17 18.85
N ASP A 47 -12.95 4.69 18.79
CA ASP A 47 -12.73 6.12 18.72
C ASP A 47 -13.45 6.70 17.48
N PRO A 48 -14.40 7.64 17.65
CA PRO A 48 -15.12 8.24 16.53
C PRO A 48 -14.19 8.99 15.57
N ALA A 49 -13.09 9.58 16.06
CA ALA A 49 -12.13 10.29 15.21
C ALA A 49 -11.41 9.32 14.27
N LEU A 50 -11.02 8.14 14.78
CA LEU A 50 -10.46 7.08 13.95
C LEU A 50 -11.47 6.59 12.90
N LEU A 51 -12.74 6.36 13.28
CA LEU A 51 -13.78 5.94 12.33
C LEU A 51 -14.04 6.97 11.23
N GLN A 52 -13.93 8.26 11.56
CA GLN A 52 -14.01 9.34 10.59
C GLN A 52 -12.80 9.30 9.66
N LEU A 53 -11.59 9.22 10.22
CA LEU A 53 -10.33 9.21 9.47
C LEU A 53 -10.26 8.07 8.46
N ILE A 54 -10.59 6.84 8.85
CA ILE A 54 -10.56 5.68 7.95
C ILE A 54 -11.54 5.78 6.78
N ARG A 55 -12.57 6.63 6.90
CA ARG A 55 -13.57 6.87 5.85
C ARG A 55 -13.24 8.08 4.98
N GLN A 56 -12.30 8.93 5.40
CA GLN A 56 -11.91 10.08 4.60
C GLN A 56 -11.11 9.63 3.37
N PRO A 57 -11.21 10.36 2.24
CA PRO A 57 -10.26 10.21 1.16
C PRO A 57 -8.85 10.56 1.64
N VAL A 58 -7.85 10.06 0.91
CA VAL A 58 -6.47 10.40 1.20
C VAL A 58 -6.24 11.89 0.94
N SER A 59 -5.80 12.62 1.96
CA SER A 59 -5.47 14.05 1.85
C SER A 59 -3.99 14.26 1.58
N GLN A 60 -3.64 15.43 1.01
CA GLN A 60 -2.24 15.79 0.77
C GLN A 60 -1.42 15.83 2.06
N ALA A 61 -2.00 16.31 3.16
CA ALA A 61 -1.36 16.30 4.47
C ALA A 61 -0.96 14.89 4.92
N MET A 62 -1.77 13.88 4.59
CA MET A 62 -1.46 12.48 4.91
C MET A 62 -0.31 11.95 4.04
N ILE A 63 -0.27 12.33 2.77
CA ILE A 63 0.84 11.99 1.84
C ILE A 63 2.16 12.60 2.35
N SER A 64 2.18 13.91 2.63
CA SER A 64 3.36 14.59 3.16
C SER A 64 3.83 14.01 4.50
N TYR A 65 2.88 13.66 5.38
CA TYR A 65 3.22 13.01 6.64
C TYR A 65 3.88 11.65 6.44
N ILE A 66 3.37 10.81 5.53
CA ILE A 66 3.96 9.50 5.24
C ILE A 66 5.35 9.64 4.64
N ALA A 67 5.54 10.57 3.69
CA ALA A 67 6.85 10.84 3.11
C ALA A 67 7.87 11.22 4.20
N LYS A 68 7.48 12.15 5.09
CA LYS A 68 8.31 12.55 6.25
C LYS A 68 8.65 11.38 7.16
N VAL A 69 7.68 10.52 7.48
CA VAL A 69 7.91 9.34 8.32
C VAL A 69 8.83 8.34 7.61
N ALA A 70 8.63 8.09 6.32
CA ALA A 70 9.43 7.16 5.53
C ALA A 70 10.91 7.58 5.49
N VAL A 71 11.20 8.85 5.20
CA VAL A 71 12.57 9.40 5.22
C VAL A 71 13.21 9.30 6.61
N GLY A 72 12.42 9.52 7.68
CA GLY A 72 12.91 9.39 9.04
C GLY A 72 13.21 7.95 9.48
N VAL A 73 12.60 6.95 8.82
CA VAL A 73 12.78 5.53 9.13
C VAL A 73 13.83 4.88 8.24
N ILE A 74 13.87 5.23 6.96
CA ILE A 74 14.71 4.61 5.93
C ILE A 74 15.70 5.68 5.45
N GLN A 75 16.95 5.57 5.87
CA GLN A 75 18.00 6.51 5.46
C GLN A 75 18.67 5.99 4.20
N CYS A 76 18.61 6.77 3.11
CA CYS A 76 19.35 6.48 1.89
C CYS A 76 20.78 7.01 2.00
N GLN A 77 21.78 6.21 1.63
CA GLN A 77 23.17 6.65 1.51
C GLN A 77 23.24 7.68 0.37
N SER A 78 23.62 8.91 0.69
CA SER A 78 23.71 10.01 -0.27
C SER A 78 25.12 10.60 -0.20
N GLY A 79 26.08 9.86 -0.75
CA GLY A 79 27.46 10.29 -0.79
C GLY A 79 28.21 9.64 -1.95
N PRO A 80 28.89 10.41 -2.82
CA PRO A 80 29.81 9.87 -3.82
C PRO A 80 31.09 9.24 -3.21
N ASN A 81 31.18 9.13 -1.88
CA ASN A 81 32.34 8.62 -1.14
C ASN A 81 32.01 7.44 -0.21
N ASP A 82 30.84 6.80 -0.32
CA ASP A 82 30.64 5.55 0.43
C ASP A 82 31.42 4.46 -0.30
N PRO A 83 32.47 3.86 0.32
CA PRO A 83 33.26 2.82 -0.33
C PRO A 83 32.29 1.71 -0.69
N MET A 84 32.05 1.61 -2.00
CA MET A 84 31.34 0.51 -2.64
C MET A 84 31.79 -0.76 -1.92
N LEU A 85 30.84 -1.46 -1.28
CA LEU A 85 31.11 -2.74 -0.62
C LEU A 85 31.50 -3.70 -1.73
N SER A 86 32.78 -3.68 -2.10
CA SER A 86 33.35 -4.57 -3.08
C SER A 86 33.10 -5.99 -2.57
N PRO A 87 32.52 -6.88 -3.39
CA PRO A 87 32.55 -8.30 -3.06
C PRO A 87 34.02 -8.66 -2.80
N PRO A 88 34.33 -9.45 -1.74
CA PRO A 88 35.71 -9.79 -1.42
C PRO A 88 36.35 -10.38 -2.66
N SER A 89 37.42 -9.74 -3.14
CA SER A 89 38.22 -10.26 -4.24
C SER A 89 38.63 -11.68 -3.89
N THR A 90 38.15 -12.63 -4.68
CA THR A 90 38.67 -14.00 -4.69
C THR A 90 40.18 -13.90 -4.89
N PRO A 91 41.02 -14.50 -4.01
CA PRO A 91 42.46 -14.46 -4.16
C PRO A 91 42.86 -15.05 -5.51
N ASN A 92 43.66 -14.30 -6.27
CA ASN A 92 44.38 -14.85 -7.43
C ASN A 92 45.31 -15.95 -6.92
N THR A 93 45.06 -17.20 -7.34
CA THR A 93 46.09 -18.22 -7.39
C THR A 93 46.91 -17.93 -8.65
N SER A 94 48.00 -17.20 -8.49
CA SER A 94 49.18 -17.37 -9.34
C SER A 94 50.02 -18.51 -8.75
N ASP A 95 50.84 -19.11 -9.62
CA ASP A 95 51.89 -20.12 -9.37
C ASP A 95 51.30 -21.56 -9.48
N ASP A 96 51.68 -22.45 -10.41
CA ASP A 96 52.89 -22.70 -11.23
C ASP A 96 52.39 -23.23 -12.62
N ASP A 97 53.11 -23.38 -13.74
CA ASP A 97 54.50 -23.72 -14.01
C ASP A 97 54.75 -23.60 -15.54
N GLU A 98 56.01 -23.47 -15.91
CA GLU A 98 56.55 -23.34 -17.27
C GLU A 98 56.34 -24.59 -18.14
N SER A 99 56.13 -24.40 -19.45
CA SER A 99 56.71 -25.27 -20.49
C SER A 99 56.53 -24.68 -21.90
N ASP A 100 57.66 -24.23 -22.43
CA ASP A 100 58.23 -24.44 -23.77
C ASP A 100 57.41 -24.12 -25.04
N ASP A 101 57.94 -23.12 -25.75
CA ASP A 101 58.28 -23.07 -27.18
C ASP A 101 57.34 -23.74 -28.20
N ASP A 102 56.69 -22.93 -29.03
CA ASP A 102 56.64 -23.13 -30.50
C ASP A 102 56.16 -21.85 -31.22
N GLU A 103 57.16 -21.14 -31.78
CA GLU A 103 57.21 -20.63 -33.16
C GLU A 103 55.88 -20.35 -33.90
N TYR A 104 55.47 -19.07 -34.00
CA TYR A 104 54.78 -18.55 -35.19
C TYR A 104 55.16 -17.09 -35.46
N GLU A 105 55.88 -16.89 -36.56
CA GLU A 105 56.32 -15.61 -37.08
C GLU A 105 55.21 -14.93 -37.90
N GLU A 106 54.80 -13.70 -37.55
CA GLU A 106 54.06 -12.85 -38.49
C GLU A 106 54.55 -11.39 -38.46
N LYS A 107 55.06 -10.99 -39.63
CA LYS A 107 55.66 -9.71 -40.00
C LYS A 107 54.66 -8.55 -39.90
N ARG A 108 55.10 -7.39 -39.38
CA ARG A 108 55.34 -6.12 -40.14
C ARG A 108 55.43 -4.86 -39.25
N GLU A 109 56.61 -4.24 -39.32
CA GLU A 109 56.97 -2.81 -39.43
C GLU A 109 56.34 -1.69 -38.56
N PRO A 110 57.17 -0.73 -38.05
CA PRO A 110 56.77 0.43 -37.27
C PRO A 110 56.62 1.74 -38.08
N ARG A 111 55.91 2.70 -37.46
CA ARG A 111 55.71 4.14 -37.77
C ARG A 111 54.50 4.49 -38.64
N HIS A 112 53.72 5.46 -38.13
CA HIS A 112 53.02 6.61 -38.75
C HIS A 112 52.01 7.06 -37.65
N GLY A 113 52.11 8.21 -36.99
CA GLY A 113 52.16 9.55 -37.58
C GLY A 113 50.73 9.98 -37.96
N THR A 114 50.02 10.59 -36.99
CA THR A 114 48.80 11.42 -37.14
C THR A 114 47.61 10.88 -37.95
N ILE A 115 46.52 10.51 -37.27
CA ILE A 115 45.14 10.68 -37.79
C ILE A 115 44.17 11.06 -36.66
N ALA A 116 43.50 12.20 -36.88
CA ALA A 116 42.15 12.62 -36.47
C ALA A 116 41.71 12.53 -35.01
N GLN A 117 41.33 13.72 -34.50
CA GLN A 117 40.09 13.97 -33.76
C GLN A 117 39.26 12.72 -33.45
N ILE A 118 39.43 12.21 -32.24
CA ILE A 118 38.38 11.48 -31.54
C ILE A 118 37.48 12.58 -30.96
N PRO A 119 36.22 12.75 -31.39
CA PRO A 119 35.26 13.39 -30.52
C PRO A 119 35.22 12.51 -29.28
N GLU A 120 35.55 13.08 -28.11
CA GLU A 120 35.36 12.39 -26.84
C GLU A 120 34.01 11.65 -26.85
N PRO A 121 33.95 10.40 -26.34
CA PRO A 121 32.67 9.86 -25.95
C PRO A 121 32.17 10.77 -24.84
N VAL A 122 31.25 11.67 -25.20
CA VAL A 122 30.45 12.44 -24.26
C VAL A 122 29.85 11.38 -23.33
N LEU A 123 30.40 11.25 -22.13
CA LEU A 123 29.72 10.56 -21.05
C LEU A 123 28.45 11.38 -20.84
N GLN A 124 27.37 10.91 -21.46
CA GLN A 124 26.02 11.42 -21.29
C GLN A 124 25.59 11.12 -19.86
N GLN A 125 26.14 11.92 -18.96
CA GLN A 125 25.68 12.15 -17.60
C GLN A 125 24.38 12.97 -17.67
N GLU A 126 23.34 12.47 -18.34
CA GLU A 126 22.09 13.21 -18.59
C GLU A 126 20.85 12.29 -18.51
N VAL A 127 20.72 11.50 -17.44
CA VAL A 127 19.47 10.78 -17.11
C VAL A 127 19.20 10.71 -15.60
N ILE A 128 19.62 11.71 -14.82
CA ILE A 128 19.34 11.74 -13.37
C ILE A 128 18.13 12.63 -13.02
N LEU A 129 17.59 13.40 -13.97
CA LEU A 129 16.72 14.54 -13.64
C LEU A 129 15.19 14.34 -13.78
N ASP A 130 14.68 13.12 -13.97
CA ASP A 130 13.22 12.90 -14.09
C ASP A 130 12.60 12.01 -13.01
N LEU A 131 13.30 11.74 -11.90
CA LEU A 131 12.69 10.98 -10.81
C LEU A 131 11.75 11.89 -9.98
N PRO A 132 10.46 11.53 -9.82
CA PRO A 132 9.55 12.33 -9.01
C PRO A 132 10.01 12.38 -7.56
N SER A 133 9.67 13.48 -6.86
CA SER A 133 9.85 13.56 -5.42
C SER A 133 9.10 12.41 -4.72
N LEU A 134 9.52 12.05 -3.51
CA LEU A 134 8.84 11.00 -2.74
C LEU A 134 7.35 11.32 -2.51
N GLU A 135 7.01 12.59 -2.26
CA GLU A 135 5.61 13.01 -2.12
C GLU A 135 4.83 12.83 -3.42
N THR A 136 5.40 13.27 -4.55
CA THR A 136 4.81 13.12 -5.88
C THR A 136 4.62 11.64 -6.24
N PHE A 137 5.62 10.81 -5.94
CA PHE A 137 5.54 9.37 -6.17
C PHE A 137 4.42 8.73 -5.33
N ILE A 138 4.35 9.04 -4.03
CA ILE A 138 3.29 8.52 -3.16
C ILE A 138 1.91 9.00 -3.65
N GLN A 139 1.79 10.26 -4.04
CA GLN A 139 0.56 10.81 -4.60
C GLN A 139 0.12 10.05 -5.86
N LEU A 140 1.04 9.80 -6.80
CA LEU A 140 0.77 9.03 -8.01
C LEU A 140 0.28 7.61 -7.69
N VAL A 141 0.90 6.93 -6.73
CA VAL A 141 0.47 5.59 -6.28
C VAL A 141 -0.94 5.65 -5.68
N VAL A 142 -1.22 6.63 -4.83
CA VAL A 142 -2.55 6.81 -4.23
C VAL A 142 -3.63 7.01 -5.29
N GLU A 143 -3.37 7.90 -6.26
CA GLU A 143 -4.30 8.23 -7.33
C GLU A 143 -4.53 7.06 -8.29
N LYS A 144 -3.46 6.41 -8.75
CA LYS A 144 -3.53 5.34 -9.75
C LYS A 144 -4.03 4.01 -9.19
N SER A 145 -3.78 3.73 -7.92
CA SER A 145 -4.22 2.49 -7.26
C SER A 145 -5.44 2.66 -6.36
N HIS A 146 -6.05 3.84 -6.34
CA HIS A 146 -7.22 4.17 -5.52
C HIS A 146 -7.05 3.79 -4.04
N VAL A 147 -5.89 4.14 -3.49
CA VAL A 147 -5.54 3.83 -2.10
C VAL A 147 -6.43 4.62 -1.15
N GLN A 148 -6.88 3.98 -0.07
CA GLN A 148 -7.68 4.61 0.98
C GLN A 148 -6.85 4.88 2.24
N ALA A 149 -7.35 5.75 3.12
CA ALA A 149 -6.72 6.07 4.41
C ALA A 149 -6.33 4.83 5.26
N PRO A 150 -7.14 3.75 5.35
CA PRO A 150 -6.77 2.55 6.10
C PRO A 150 -5.45 1.92 5.65
N THR A 151 -5.21 1.86 4.34
CA THR A 151 -3.97 1.30 3.79
C THR A 151 -2.77 2.13 4.21
N LEU A 152 -2.89 3.45 4.17
CA LEU A 152 -1.83 4.35 4.58
C LEU A 152 -1.58 4.31 6.10
N LEU A 153 -2.61 4.12 6.92
CA LEU A 153 -2.46 3.87 8.35
C LEU A 153 -1.69 2.56 8.62
N CYS A 154 -1.99 1.49 7.87
CA CYS A 154 -1.20 0.26 7.91
C CYS A 154 0.25 0.51 7.53
N THR A 155 0.52 1.33 6.50
CA THR A 155 1.88 1.72 6.12
C THR A 155 2.60 2.45 7.26
N ILE A 156 1.95 3.38 7.96
CA ILE A 156 2.56 4.06 9.12
C ILE A 156 2.94 3.08 10.23
N VAL A 157 2.04 2.15 10.58
CA VAL A 157 2.33 1.11 11.59
C VAL A 157 3.49 0.22 11.12
N TYR A 158 3.52 -0.12 9.84
CA TYR A 158 4.61 -0.88 9.25
C TYR A 158 5.94 -0.14 9.35
N LEU A 159 5.99 1.15 8.97
CA LEU A 159 7.17 2.00 9.09
C LEU A 159 7.65 2.13 10.55
N GLN A 160 6.73 2.26 11.51
CA GLN A 160 7.09 2.29 12.94
C GLN A 160 7.74 0.98 13.39
N ARG A 161 7.19 -0.17 12.97
CA ARG A 161 7.78 -1.48 13.27
C ARG A 161 9.11 -1.68 12.57
N LEU A 162 9.22 -1.22 11.32
CA LEU A 162 10.44 -1.28 10.54
C LEU A 162 11.56 -0.49 11.22
N ARG A 163 11.27 0.71 11.75
CA ARG A 163 12.24 1.51 12.51
C ARG A 163 12.89 0.76 13.68
N ALA A 164 12.13 -0.08 14.38
CA ALA A 164 12.66 -0.87 15.50
C ALA A 164 13.54 -2.05 15.03
N LYS A 165 13.41 -2.46 13.77
CA LYS A 165 14.12 -3.60 13.19
C LYS A 165 15.31 -3.20 12.31
N LEU A 166 15.31 -2.00 11.75
CA LEU A 166 16.44 -1.50 10.99
C LEU A 166 17.60 -1.22 11.95
N PRO A 167 18.84 -1.62 11.59
CA PRO A 167 20.02 -1.15 12.29
C PRO A 167 19.94 0.37 12.39
N ARG A 168 20.22 0.93 13.57
CA ARG A 168 20.50 2.37 13.63
C ARG A 168 21.73 2.55 12.76
N ILE A 169 21.57 3.04 11.55
CA ILE A 169 22.67 3.53 10.74
C ILE A 169 23.10 4.80 11.47
N ALA A 170 23.81 4.61 12.58
CA ALA A 170 24.59 5.65 13.20
C ALA A 170 25.57 6.02 12.11
N LYS A 171 25.36 7.18 11.49
CA LYS A 171 26.47 7.90 10.90
C LYS A 171 27.43 8.14 12.06
N VAL A 172 28.39 7.23 12.24
CA VAL A 172 29.68 7.57 12.82
C VAL A 172 30.37 8.37 11.73
N PHE A 173 29.98 9.62 11.63
CA PHE A 173 30.77 10.66 10.99
C PHE A 173 30.89 11.72 12.07
N GLU A 174 32.03 11.63 12.78
CA GLU A 174 32.48 12.34 13.98
C GLU A 174 31.66 12.18 15.28
#